data_AF-A0A3P1AY54-F1
#
_entry.id   AF-A0A3P1AY54-F1
#
_cell.length_a   1.000
_cell.length_b   1.000
_cell.length_c   1.000
_cell.angle_alpha   90.00
_cell.angle_beta   90.00
_cell.angle_gamma   90.00
#
_symmetry.space_group_name_H-M   'P 1'
#
loop_
_entity.id
_entity.type
_entity.pdbx_description
1 polymer ?
#
loop_
_entity_poly.entity_id
_entity_poly.type
_entity_poly.pdbx_seq_one_letter_code
_entity_poly.pdbx_strand_id
1 'polypeptide(L)'
;MENSNAQKIIKALQAEVISNGIVAKTIVPELKKLREFALLEEKPVLVKALRLAYEHIDQNEDFLVNIPSDEPIEDNVEISTDSSTSESFTYFMSLMLDLDNKHNVADLKEYNQQFQQF
;
A
#
# COMPACT_ATOMS: atom_id res chain seq x y z
N MET A 1 -1.80 12.40 1.52
CA MET A 1 -3.00 12.55 2.36
C MET A 1 -2.78 13.77 3.22
N GLU A 2 -3.68 14.73 3.09
CA GLU A 2 -3.57 16.02 3.75
C GLU A 2 -4.20 15.97 5.15
N ASN A 3 -5.18 15.08 5.35
CA ASN A 3 -5.85 14.93 6.63
C ASN A 3 -4.91 14.42 7.75
N SER A 4 -4.80 15.19 8.84
CA SER A 4 -3.93 14.85 9.97
C SER A 4 -4.33 13.57 10.71
N ASN A 5 -5.62 13.21 10.74
CA ASN A 5 -6.07 11.94 11.32
C ASN A 5 -5.69 10.77 10.41
N ALA A 6 -5.80 10.92 9.09
CA ALA A 6 -5.32 9.92 8.14
C ALA A 6 -3.81 9.68 8.30
N GLN A 7 -3.01 10.76 8.41
CA GLN A 7 -1.57 10.64 8.65
C GLN A 7 -1.23 9.93 9.97
N LYS A 8 -2.03 10.10 11.03
CA LYS A 8 -1.86 9.35 12.29
C LYS A 8 -2.15 7.87 12.10
N ILE A 9 -3.22 7.52 11.40
CA ILE A 9 -3.57 6.13 11.09
C ILE A 9 -2.44 5.48 10.27
N ILE A 10 -1.91 6.17 9.27
CA ILE A 10 -0.78 5.69 8.46
C ILE A 10 0.42 5.35 9.35
N LYS A 11 0.85 6.28 10.21
CA LYS A 11 2.01 6.06 11.10
C LYS A 11 1.76 4.95 12.12
N ALA A 12 0.54 4.84 12.65
CA ALA A 12 0.16 3.78 13.56
C ALA A 12 0.20 2.40 12.88
N LEU A 13 -0.30 2.29 11.65
CA LEU A 13 -0.24 1.07 10.86
C LEU A 13 1.20 0.65 10.55
N GLN A 14 2.08 1.60 10.19
CA GLN A 14 3.49 1.30 9.99
C GLN A 14 4.14 0.75 11.27
N ALA A 15 3.89 1.36 12.42
CA ALA A 15 4.42 0.90 13.70
C ALA A 15 3.88 -0.49 14.11
N GLU A 16 2.58 -0.74 13.87
CA GLU A 16 1.93 -2.03 14.10
C GLU A 16 2.56 -3.13 13.25
N VAL A 17 2.73 -2.89 11.94
CA VAL A 17 3.31 -3.88 11.01
C VAL A 17 4.78 -4.15 11.29
N ILE A 18 5.55 -3.12 11.65
CA ILE A 18 6.96 -3.31 12.07
C ILE A 18 7.05 -4.19 13.32
N SER A 19 6.09 -4.09 14.23
CA SER A 19 6.13 -4.81 15.52
C SER A 19 5.53 -6.23 15.42
N ASN A 20 4.43 -6.37 14.69
CA ASN A 20 3.55 -7.55 14.73
C ASN A 20 3.43 -8.25 13.37
N GLY A 21 4.01 -7.70 12.30
CA GLY A 21 3.80 -8.17 10.93
C GLY A 21 2.41 -7.80 10.38
N ILE A 22 2.06 -8.42 9.25
CA ILE A 22 0.73 -8.23 8.65
C ILE A 22 -0.31 -9.04 9.43
N VAL A 23 -1.29 -8.33 10.00
CA VAL A 23 -2.40 -8.90 10.76
C VAL A 23 -3.71 -8.38 10.17
N ALA A 24 -4.37 -9.17 9.31
CA ALA A 24 -5.52 -8.73 8.52
C ALA A 24 -6.64 -8.10 9.37
N LYS A 25 -6.99 -8.75 10.50
CA LYS A 25 -8.03 -8.29 11.44
C LYS A 25 -7.80 -6.88 12.00
N THR A 26 -6.54 -6.42 12.10
CA THR A 26 -6.21 -5.08 12.61
C THR A 26 -6.02 -4.07 11.48
N ILE A 27 -5.44 -4.51 10.36
CA ILE A 27 -5.05 -3.63 9.24
C ILE A 27 -6.23 -3.30 8.33
N VAL A 28 -7.05 -4.29 7.94
CA VAL A 28 -8.17 -4.11 6.98
C VAL A 28 -9.16 -3.01 7.42
N PRO A 29 -9.60 -2.94 8.68
CA PRO A 29 -10.49 -1.86 9.13
C PRO A 29 -9.88 -0.47 8.97
N GLU A 30 -8.58 -0.31 9.24
CA GLU A 30 -7.89 0.97 9.13
C GLU A 30 -7.66 1.39 7.67
N LEU A 31 -7.35 0.44 6.78
CA LEU A 31 -7.28 0.71 5.33
C LEU A 31 -8.64 1.16 4.77
N LYS A 32 -9.75 0.57 5.25
CA LYS A 32 -11.10 1.01 4.87
C LYS A 32 -11.38 2.44 5.35
N LYS A 33 -10.96 2.82 6.56
CA LYS A 33 -11.05 4.21 7.05
C LYS A 33 -10.20 5.17 6.21
N LEU A 34 -8.96 4.80 5.89
CA LEU A 34 -8.11 5.61 5.01
C LEU A 34 -8.74 5.83 3.63
N ARG A 35 -9.48 4.83 3.11
CA ARG A 35 -10.18 4.97 1.83
C ARG A 35 -11.27 6.06 1.89
N GLU A 36 -11.96 6.21 3.01
CA GLU A 36 -12.94 7.29 3.19
C GLU A 36 -12.28 8.67 3.11
N PHE A 37 -11.12 8.85 3.75
CA PHE A 37 -10.35 10.09 3.61
C PHE A 37 -9.89 10.32 2.17
N ALA A 38 -9.39 9.29 1.48
CA ALA A 38 -8.98 9.42 0.07
C ALA A 38 -10.14 9.77 -0.87
N LEU A 39 -11.37 9.31 -0.57
CA LEU A 39 -12.58 9.70 -1.28
C LEU A 39 -12.91 11.18 -1.08
N LEU A 40 -12.85 11.66 0.17
CA LEU A 40 -13.08 13.07 0.51
C LEU A 40 -12.03 14.00 -0.09
N GLU A 41 -10.78 13.56 -0.18
CA GLU A 41 -9.67 14.29 -0.81
C GLU A 41 -9.65 14.19 -2.34
N GLU A 42 -10.66 13.53 -2.95
CA GLU A 42 -10.77 13.33 -4.40
C GLU A 42 -9.50 12.72 -5.03
N LYS A 43 -8.89 11.73 -4.37
CA LYS A 43 -7.67 11.04 -4.84
C LYS A 43 -7.99 9.65 -5.41
N PRO A 44 -8.48 9.53 -6.66
CA PRO A 44 -9.01 8.26 -7.20
C PRO A 44 -7.98 7.13 -7.27
N VAL A 45 -6.70 7.44 -7.56
CA VAL A 45 -5.62 6.44 -7.58
C VAL A 45 -5.43 5.83 -6.19
N LEU A 46 -5.43 6.67 -5.15
CA LEU A 46 -5.28 6.21 -3.77
C LEU A 46 -6.52 5.45 -3.28
N VAL A 47 -7.72 5.90 -3.65
CA VAL A 47 -8.97 5.16 -3.35
C VAL A 47 -8.92 3.75 -3.92
N LYS A 48 -8.43 3.58 -5.15
CA LYS A 48 -8.26 2.28 -5.79
C LYS A 48 -7.18 1.46 -5.09
N ALA A 49 -6.03 2.07 -4.78
CA ALA A 49 -4.91 1.40 -4.13
C ALA A 49 -5.28 0.86 -2.75
N LEU A 50 -5.93 1.68 -1.91
CA LEU A 50 -6.41 1.25 -0.58
C LEU A 50 -7.46 0.14 -0.68
N ARG A 51 -8.34 0.20 -1.69
CA ARG A 51 -9.33 -0.85 -1.93
C ARG A 51 -8.66 -2.19 -2.24
N LEU A 52 -7.78 -2.19 -3.23
CA LEU A 52 -7.08 -3.40 -3.65
C LEU A 52 -6.19 -3.95 -2.54
N ALA A 53 -5.48 -3.08 -1.81
CA ALA A 53 -4.65 -3.50 -0.69
C ALA A 53 -5.44 -4.22 0.41
N TYR A 54 -6.61 -3.71 0.82
CA TYR A 54 -7.39 -4.40 1.85
C TYR A 54 -8.04 -5.68 1.30
N GLU A 55 -8.47 -5.72 0.04
CA GLU A 55 -9.02 -6.94 -0.59
C GLU A 55 -7.95 -8.04 -0.64
N HIS A 56 -6.72 -7.65 -1.00
CA HIS A 56 -5.56 -8.54 -1.05
C HIS A 56 -5.22 -9.12 0.33
N ILE A 57 -5.13 -8.30 1.36
CA ILE A 57 -4.83 -8.75 2.73
C ILE A 57 -5.96 -9.65 3.27
N ASP A 58 -7.22 -9.33 2.99
CA ASP A 58 -8.38 -10.13 3.44
C ASP A 58 -8.43 -11.52 2.78
N GLN A 59 -7.91 -11.64 1.55
CA GLN A 59 -7.88 -12.90 0.81
C GLN A 59 -6.64 -13.76 1.11
N ASN A 60 -5.50 -13.12 1.34
CA ASN A 60 -4.20 -13.79 1.44
C ASN A 60 -3.63 -13.83 2.87
N GLU A 61 -4.28 -13.15 3.82
CA GLU A 61 -3.79 -12.95 5.20
C GLU A 61 -2.41 -12.26 5.29
N ASP A 62 -1.93 -11.68 4.18
CA ASP A 62 -0.61 -11.04 4.07
C ASP A 62 -0.58 -9.99 2.95
N PHE A 63 0.46 -9.16 2.91
CA PHE A 63 0.69 -8.13 1.89
C PHE A 63 1.70 -8.63 0.84
N LEU A 64 1.30 -9.67 0.10
CA LEU A 64 2.12 -10.38 -0.90
C LEU A 64 2.41 -9.58 -2.19
N VAL A 65 2.65 -8.28 -2.12
CA VAL A 65 3.10 -7.47 -3.27
C VAL A 65 4.47 -6.90 -3.01
N ASN A 66 5.24 -6.70 -4.06
CA ASN A 66 6.62 -6.26 -3.96
C ASN A 66 6.72 -4.74 -4.09
N ILE A 67 7.79 -4.18 -3.54
CA ILE A 67 8.08 -2.75 -3.75
C ILE A 67 8.28 -2.51 -5.25
N PRO A 68 7.57 -1.53 -5.85
CA PRO A 68 7.79 -1.08 -7.23
C PRO A 68 9.27 -0.86 -7.51
N SER A 69 9.75 -1.36 -8.64
CA SER A 69 11.15 -1.22 -9.05
C SER A 69 11.24 -0.45 -10.35
N ASP A 70 12.18 0.49 -10.42
CA ASP A 70 12.50 1.23 -11.64
C ASP A 70 13.22 0.35 -12.69
N GLU A 71 13.63 -0.87 -12.33
CA GLU A 71 14.28 -1.78 -13.27
C GLU A 71 13.26 -2.38 -14.25
N PRO A 72 13.54 -2.38 -15.57
CA PRO A 72 12.66 -2.99 -16.54
C PRO A 72 12.50 -4.47 -16.21
N ILE A 73 11.24 -4.91 -16.10
CA ILE A 73 10.91 -6.32 -15.92
C ILE A 73 11.38 -7.06 -17.17
N GLU A 74 12.54 -7.73 -17.10
CA GLU A 74 12.95 -8.68 -18.13
C GLU A 74 12.03 -9.91 -18.05
N ASP A 75 11.40 -10.26 -19.18
CA ASP A 75 10.34 -11.30 -19.33
C ASP A 75 10.70 -12.73 -18.83
N ASN A 76 11.88 -12.95 -18.21
CA ASN A 76 12.34 -14.24 -17.71
C ASN A 76 13.03 -14.20 -16.34
N VAL A 77 12.94 -13.09 -15.59
CA VAL A 77 13.52 -13.02 -14.25
C VAL A 77 12.39 -13.14 -13.24
N GLU A 78 12.41 -14.21 -12.43
CA GLU A 78 11.65 -14.24 -11.18
C GLU A 78 11.97 -12.95 -10.44
N ILE A 79 10.97 -12.07 -10.28
CA ILE A 79 11.10 -10.80 -9.56
C ILE A 79 11.53 -11.16 -8.13
N SER A 80 12.84 -11.21 -7.92
CA SER A 80 13.49 -11.52 -6.66
C SER A 80 13.64 -10.21 -5.91
N THR A 81 12.51 -9.62 -5.55
CA THR A 81 12.45 -8.47 -4.65
C THR A 81 12.45 -9.02 -3.24
N ASP A 82 13.64 -9.17 -2.67
CA ASP A 82 13.91 -9.61 -1.29
C ASP A 82 13.33 -8.67 -0.19
N SER A 83 12.38 -7.79 -0.54
CA SER A 83 11.65 -6.98 0.44
C SER A 83 10.61 -7.83 1.16
N SER A 84 10.65 -7.84 2.49
CA SER A 84 9.61 -8.49 3.29
C SER A 84 8.24 -7.86 3.06
N THR A 85 7.16 -8.61 3.29
CA THR A 85 5.78 -8.10 3.14
C THR A 85 5.53 -6.88 4.05
N SER A 86 6.15 -6.86 5.23
CA SER A 86 6.14 -5.71 6.15
C SER A 86 6.84 -4.48 5.57
N GLU A 87 7.98 -4.63 4.90
CA GLU A 87 8.70 -3.52 4.26
C GLU A 87 7.90 -2.96 3.08
N SER A 88 7.38 -3.85 2.23
CA SER A 88 6.53 -3.45 1.10
C SER A 88 5.27 -2.70 1.57
N PHE A 89 4.58 -3.22 2.59
CA PHE A 89 3.45 -2.53 3.20
C PHE A 89 3.86 -1.17 3.77
N THR A 90 4.97 -1.11 4.52
CA THR A 90 5.44 0.13 5.14
C THR A 90 5.76 1.19 4.08
N TYR A 91 6.39 0.78 2.98
CA TYR A 91 6.66 1.66 1.85
C TYR A 91 5.37 2.13 1.18
N PHE A 92 4.44 1.22 0.86
CA PHE A 92 3.12 1.55 0.32
C PHE A 92 2.39 2.62 1.14
N MET A 93 2.42 2.48 2.47
CA MET A 93 1.85 3.44 3.40
C MET A 93 2.58 4.80 3.37
N SER A 94 3.90 4.81 3.17
CA SER A 94 4.70 6.03 3.09
C SER A 94 4.38 6.89 1.85
N LEU A 95 4.06 6.25 0.72
CA LEU A 95 3.67 6.94 -0.52
C LEU A 95 2.47 7.86 -0.32
N MET A 96 1.58 7.47 0.59
CA MET A 96 0.36 8.20 0.89
C MET A 96 0.62 9.49 1.68
N LEU A 97 1.80 9.68 2.27
CA LEU A 97 2.12 10.86 3.07
C LEU A 97 2.45 12.08 2.20
N ASP A 98 2.89 11.88 0.96
CA ASP A 98 3.23 12.93 0.01
C ASP A 98 2.73 12.56 -1.40
N LEU A 99 1.51 12.97 -1.74
CA LEU A 99 0.91 12.67 -3.05
C LEU A 99 1.20 13.74 -4.11
N ASP A 100 1.91 14.81 -3.76
CA ASP A 100 2.36 15.82 -4.72
C ASP A 100 3.64 15.34 -5.43
N ASN A 101 4.38 14.42 -4.81
CA ASN A 101 5.46 13.69 -5.45
C ASN A 101 4.90 12.74 -6.54
N LYS A 102 5.26 13.02 -7.80
CA LYS A 102 4.84 12.23 -8.96
C LYS A 102 5.35 10.79 -8.95
N HIS A 103 6.51 10.54 -8.33
CA HIS A 103 7.04 9.18 -8.17
C HIS A 103 6.14 8.36 -7.27
N ASN A 104 5.74 8.91 -6.10
CA ASN A 104 4.81 8.23 -5.20
C ASN A 104 3.48 7.86 -5.88
N VAL A 105 2.98 8.74 -6.76
CA VAL A 105 1.76 8.46 -7.54
C VAL A 105 2.00 7.40 -8.62
N ALA A 106 3.19 7.33 -9.21
CA ALA A 106 3.58 6.28 -10.15
C ALA A 106 3.67 4.92 -9.45
N ASP A 107 4.35 4.87 -8.31
CA ASP A 107 4.51 3.65 -7.50
C ASP A 107 3.15 3.13 -7.01
N LEU A 108 2.24 4.02 -6.60
CA LEU A 108 0.86 3.64 -6.27
C LEU A 108 0.11 3.03 -7.46
N LYS A 109 0.38 3.46 -8.70
CA LYS A 109 -0.21 2.85 -9.89
C LYS A 109 0.39 1.48 -10.19
N GLU A 110 1.68 1.30 -9.93
CA GLU A 110 2.33 0.00 -10.08
C GLU A 110 1.83 -1.01 -9.03
N TYR A 111 1.71 -0.60 -7.76
CA TYR A 111 1.03 -1.40 -6.75
C TYR A 111 -0.39 -1.80 -7.19
N ASN A 112 -1.16 -0.87 -7.75
CA ASN A 112 -2.48 -1.19 -8.31
C ASN A 112 -2.40 -2.26 -9.41
N GLN A 113 -1.36 -2.25 -10.24
CA GLN A 113 -1.17 -3.27 -11.28
C GLN A 113 -0.81 -4.63 -10.67
N GLN A 114 0.12 -4.65 -9.70
CA GLN A 114 0.52 -5.88 -9.01
C GLN A 114 -0.68 -6.55 -8.31
N PHE A 115 -1.48 -5.79 -7.53
CA PHE A 115 -2.68 -6.35 -6.89
C PHE A 115 -3.68 -6.94 -7.87
N GLN A 116 -3.74 -6.46 -9.11
CA GLN A 116 -4.65 -6.98 -10.14
C GLN A 116 -4.12 -8.23 -10.86
N GLN A 117 -2.88 -8.63 -10.60
CA GLN A 117 -2.27 -9.85 -11.13
C GLN A 117 -2.41 -11.03 -10.17
N PHE A 118 -2.81 -10.78 -8.91
CA PHE A 118 -3.23 -11.80 -7.94
C PHE A 118 -4.67 -12.27 -8.22
#